data_AF-A0AAW6KIF1-F1
#
_entry.id   AF-A0AAW6KIF1-F1
#
_cell.length_a   1.000
_cell.length_b   1.000
_cell.length_c   1.000
_cell.angle_alpha   90.00
_cell.angle_beta   90.00
_cell.angle_gamma   90.00
#
_symmetry.space_group_name_H-M   'P 1'
#
loop_
_entity.id
_entity.type
_entity.pdbx_description
1 polymer ?
#
loop_
_entity_poly.entity_id
_entity_poly.type
_entity_poly.pdbx_seq_one_letter_code
_entity_poly.pdbx_strand_id
1 'polypeptide(L)'
;VIPDESFWKTIEQIGAASFSFMIPILAGYIAYSIADKPGLVPGMIGGYIAATGSFYGSVSGAGFLGGIIAGFLAGYAALAIKKLKVPKAIQPIMPIIIIPV
;
A
#
# COMPACT_ATOMS: atom_id res chain seq x y z
N VAL A 1 -18.22 14.37 23.36
CA VAL A 1 -17.58 13.05 23.43
C VAL A 1 -18.66 12.02 23.19
N ILE A 2 -18.48 11.12 22.21
CA ILE A 2 -19.45 10.07 21.91
C ILE A 2 -19.28 8.97 22.97
N PRO A 3 -20.34 8.50 23.65
CA PRO A 3 -20.24 7.44 24.65
C PRO A 3 -19.68 6.15 24.03
N ASP A 4 -18.74 5.48 24.71
CA ASP A 4 -18.01 4.33 24.16
C ASP A 4 -18.91 3.12 23.85
N GLU A 5 -20.01 2.95 24.58
CA GLU A 5 -20.98 1.86 24.37
C GLU A 5 -22.08 2.21 23.36
N SER A 6 -22.07 3.44 22.83
CA SER A 6 -23.08 3.87 21.88
C SER A 6 -22.79 3.37 20.46
N PHE A 7 -23.85 3.07 19.71
CA PHE A 7 -23.77 2.79 18.27
C PHE A 7 -22.96 3.84 17.48
N TRP A 8 -23.05 5.11 17.89
CA TRP A 8 -22.32 6.22 17.28
C TRP A 8 -20.80 6.08 17.40
N LYS A 9 -20.30 5.41 18.45
CA LYS A 9 -18.87 5.16 18.62
C LYS A 9 -18.35 4.23 17.53
N THR A 10 -19.11 3.19 17.20
CA THR A 10 -18.79 2.28 16.10
C THR A 10 -18.73 3.03 14.76
N ILE A 11 -19.66 3.94 14.51
CA ILE A 11 -19.66 4.78 13.29
C ILE A 11 -18.41 5.67 13.24
N GLU A 12 -18.03 6.30 14.34
CA GLU A 12 -16.81 7.11 14.45
C GLU A 12 -15.56 6.27 14.15
N GLN A 13 -15.45 5.06 14.71
CA GLN A 13 -14.35 4.14 14.46
C GLN A 13 -14.25 3.71 12.99
N ILE A 14 -15.38 3.45 12.33
CA ILE A 14 -15.40 3.13 10.89
C ILE A 14 -14.87 4.32 10.08
N GLY A 15 -15.28 5.54 10.42
CA GLY A 15 -14.77 6.76 9.79
C GLY A 15 -13.26 6.90 9.96
N ALA A 16 -12.77 6.76 11.20
CA ALA A 16 -11.36 6.82 11.53
C ALA A 16 -10.54 5.75 10.76
N ALA A 17 -11.04 4.52 10.70
CA ALA A 17 -10.42 3.45 9.92
C ALA A 17 -10.38 3.82 8.43
N SER A 18 -11.47 4.34 7.87
CA SER A 18 -11.54 4.74 6.45
C SER A 18 -10.49 5.78 6.09
N PHE A 19 -10.28 6.79 6.95
CA PHE A 19 -9.22 7.79 6.75
C PHE A 19 -7.82 7.17 6.80
N SER A 20 -7.58 6.17 7.64
CA SER A 20 -6.30 5.48 7.71
C SER A 20 -5.93 4.73 6.41
N PHE A 21 -6.93 4.29 5.64
CA PHE A 21 -6.72 3.60 4.36
C PHE A 21 -6.49 4.55 3.17
N MET A 22 -6.73 5.86 3.33
CA MET A 22 -6.65 6.81 2.23
C MET A 22 -5.26 6.82 1.56
N ILE A 23 -4.19 6.91 2.35
CA ILE A 23 -2.80 6.94 1.84
C ILE A 23 -2.39 5.56 1.27
N PRO A 24 -2.62 4.42 1.94
CA PRO A 24 -2.39 3.10 1.36
C PRO A 24 -3.09 2.88 0.01
N ILE A 25 -4.39 3.21 -0.10
CA ILE A 25 -5.17 3.00 -1.32
C ILE A 25 -4.60 3.87 -2.45
N LEU A 26 -4.34 5.16 -2.17
CA LEU A 26 -3.72 6.06 -3.15
C LEU A 26 -2.39 5.50 -3.67
N ALA A 27 -1.48 5.13 -2.77
CA ALA A 27 -0.17 4.58 -3.13
C ALA A 27 -0.29 3.27 -3.91
N GLY A 28 -1.22 2.39 -3.52
CA GLY A 28 -1.53 1.15 -4.22
C GLY A 28 -1.99 1.38 -5.65
N TYR A 29 -2.90 2.33 -5.88
CA TYR A 29 -3.38 2.61 -7.23
C TYR A 29 -2.38 3.40 -8.10
N ILE A 30 -1.51 4.22 -7.49
CA ILE A 30 -0.35 4.78 -8.19
C ILE A 30 0.55 3.64 -8.68
N ALA A 31 0.92 2.71 -7.81
CA ALA A 31 1.75 1.56 -8.17
C ALA A 31 1.07 0.64 -9.21
N TYR A 32 -0.24 0.41 -9.07
CA TYR A 32 -1.04 -0.34 -10.03
C TYR A 32 -1.01 0.27 -11.43
N SER A 33 -1.08 1.60 -11.54
CA SER A 33 -1.00 2.29 -12.84
C SER A 33 0.34 2.09 -13.57
N ILE A 34 1.39 1.67 -12.86
CA ILE A 34 2.74 1.43 -13.41
C ILE A 34 2.97 -0.06 -13.72
N ALA A 35 2.53 -0.97 -12.85
CA ALA A 35 2.90 -2.38 -12.92
C ALA A 35 1.72 -3.36 -13.07
N ASP A 36 0.48 -2.88 -13.17
CA ASP A 36 -0.78 -3.63 -13.04
C ASP A 36 -0.95 -4.26 -11.64
N LYS A 37 -1.69 -5.38 -11.54
CA LYS A 37 -1.95 -6.12 -10.29
C LYS A 37 -0.70 -6.34 -9.41
N PRO A 38 0.48 -6.69 -9.96
CA PRO A 38 1.70 -6.82 -9.14
C PRO A 38 2.08 -5.57 -8.35
N GLY A 39 1.75 -4.37 -8.84
CA GLY A 39 2.08 -3.13 -8.12
C GLY A 39 1.17 -2.85 -6.92
N LEU A 40 -0.01 -3.45 -6.86
CA LEU A 40 -1.09 -3.01 -5.97
C LEU A 40 -0.73 -3.17 -4.48
N VAL A 41 -0.46 -4.39 -4.04
CA VAL A 41 -0.17 -4.69 -2.62
C VAL A 41 1.16 -4.08 -2.16
N PRO A 42 2.27 -4.13 -2.93
CA PRO A 42 3.51 -3.46 -2.55
C PRO A 42 3.30 -1.94 -2.40
N GLY A 43 2.51 -1.33 -3.29
CA GLY A 43 2.13 0.09 -3.19
C GLY A 43 1.31 0.40 -1.94
N MET A 44 0.33 -0.45 -1.60
CA MET A 44 -0.47 -0.28 -0.37
C MET A 44 0.38 -0.41 0.88
N ILE A 45 1.27 -1.40 0.95
CA ILE A 45 2.19 -1.59 2.07
C ILE A 45 3.13 -0.38 2.19
N GLY A 46 3.73 0.07 1.08
CA GLY A 46 4.56 1.26 1.07
C GLY A 46 3.82 2.52 1.52
N GLY A 47 2.57 2.69 1.06
CA GLY A 47 1.70 3.79 1.49
C GLY A 47 1.33 3.73 2.97
N TYR A 48 1.06 2.54 3.50
CA TYR A 48 0.82 2.32 4.94
C TYR A 48 2.04 2.68 5.78
N ILE A 49 3.22 2.26 5.35
CA ILE A 49 4.49 2.59 6.00
C ILE A 49 4.70 4.11 6.01
N ALA A 50 4.46 4.77 4.87
CA ALA A 50 4.54 6.22 4.78
C ALA A 50 3.50 6.93 5.68
N ALA A 51 2.28 6.41 5.78
CA ALA A 51 1.23 7.00 6.61
C ALA A 51 1.52 6.85 8.11
N THR A 52 2.09 5.72 8.53
CA THR A 52 2.23 5.35 9.94
C THR A 52 3.62 5.58 10.52
N GLY A 53 4.65 5.71 9.69
CA GLY A 53 6.03 5.77 10.16
C GLY A 53 6.62 4.42 10.59
N SER A 54 5.90 3.33 10.31
CA SER A 54 6.34 1.97 10.60
C SER A 54 7.72 1.69 9.99
N PHE A 55 8.56 0.90 10.65
CA PHE A 55 9.91 0.50 10.19
C PHE A 55 11.00 1.58 10.12
N TYR A 56 10.69 2.87 10.34
CA TYR A 56 11.71 3.94 10.42
C TYR A 56 11.55 4.90 11.61
N GLY A 57 10.68 4.56 12.57
CA GLY A 57 10.63 5.20 13.89
C GLY A 57 10.06 6.62 13.91
N SER A 58 9.27 7.00 12.89
CA SER A 58 8.59 8.31 12.86
C SER A 58 7.22 8.23 13.54
N VAL A 59 6.97 9.11 14.51
CA VAL A 59 5.65 9.22 15.17
C VAL A 59 4.61 9.82 14.22
N SER A 60 5.03 10.65 13.27
CA SER A 60 4.13 11.37 12.35
C SER A 60 4.00 10.72 10.97
N GLY A 61 4.80 9.69 10.67
CA GLY A 61 4.95 9.19 9.31
C GLY A 61 5.54 10.22 8.34
N ALA A 62 5.58 9.88 7.06
CA ALA A 62 5.86 10.76 5.92
C ALA A 62 4.57 11.29 5.27
N GLY A 63 3.40 10.83 5.74
CA GLY A 63 2.10 11.32 5.35
C GLY A 63 1.79 11.12 3.86
N PHE A 64 0.97 12.02 3.32
CA PHE A 64 0.49 11.94 1.94
C PHE A 64 1.62 12.01 0.89
N LEU A 65 2.60 12.89 1.09
CA LEU A 65 3.75 13.03 0.18
C LEU A 65 4.58 11.75 0.16
N GLY A 66 4.84 11.16 1.34
CA GLY A 66 5.51 9.87 1.44
C GLY A 66 4.72 8.76 0.74
N GLY A 67 3.39 8.76 0.84
CA GLY A 67 2.54 7.81 0.14
C GLY A 67 2.62 7.89 -1.38
N ILE A 68 2.66 9.11 -1.95
CA ILE A 68 2.88 9.31 -3.39
C ILE A 68 4.22 8.72 -3.81
N ILE A 69 5.30 9.10 -3.11
CA ILE A 69 6.66 8.64 -3.41
C ILE A 69 6.73 7.11 -3.29
N ALA A 70 6.18 6.55 -2.22
CA ALA A 70 6.14 5.11 -2.00
C ALA A 70 5.36 4.37 -3.10
N GLY A 71 4.24 4.93 -3.58
CA GLY A 71 3.46 4.37 -4.69
C GLY A 71 4.28 4.30 -5.99
N PHE A 72 4.99 5.37 -6.34
CA PHE A 72 5.87 5.36 -7.51
C PHE A 72 7.02 4.36 -7.36
N LEU A 73 7.70 4.35 -6.20
CA LEU A 73 8.80 3.43 -5.93
C LEU A 73 8.35 1.97 -6.01
N ALA A 74 7.23 1.63 -5.37
CA ALA A 74 6.67 0.29 -5.39
C ALA A 74 6.24 -0.13 -6.82
N GLY A 75 5.61 0.78 -7.57
CA GLY A 75 5.23 0.52 -8.96
C GLY A 75 6.42 0.23 -9.86
N TYR A 76 7.46 1.06 -9.82
CA TYR A 76 8.67 0.83 -10.62
C TYR A 76 9.45 -0.41 -10.16
N ALA A 77 9.50 -0.69 -8.86
CA ALA A 77 10.11 -1.91 -8.35
C ALA A 77 9.38 -3.17 -8.84
N ALA A 78 8.05 -3.20 -8.74
CA ALA A 78 7.22 -4.30 -9.25
C ALA A 78 7.39 -4.47 -10.77
N LEU A 79 7.43 -3.37 -11.53
CA LEU A 79 7.68 -3.40 -12.96
C LEU A 79 9.07 -3.96 -13.30
N ALA A 80 10.10 -3.60 -12.53
CA ALA A 80 11.46 -4.12 -12.73
C ALA A 80 11.50 -5.63 -12.50
N ILE A 81 10.86 -6.14 -11.45
CA ILE A 81 10.77 -7.58 -11.16
C ILE A 81 10.00 -8.30 -12.28
N LYS A 82 8.87 -7.73 -12.75
CA LYS A 82 8.08 -8.27 -13.87
C LYS A 82 8.89 -8.38 -15.17
N LYS A 83 9.91 -7.53 -15.36
CA LYS A 83 10.78 -7.53 -16.54
C LYS A 83 11.95 -8.51 -16.46
N LEU A 84 12.18 -9.17 -15.32
CA LEU A 84 13.25 -10.17 -15.19
C LEU A 84 12.97 -11.36 -16.11
N LYS A 85 13.99 -11.75 -16.90
CA LYS A 85 13.91 -12.91 -17.78
C LYS A 85 13.99 -14.18 -16.94
N VAL A 86 12.83 -14.79 -16.69
CA VAL A 86 12.75 -16.10 -16.01
C VAL A 86 12.32 -17.21 -16.98
N PRO A 87 12.73 -18.46 -16.74
CA PRO A 87 12.29 -19.61 -17.53
C PRO A 87 10.76 -19.70 -17.59
N LYS A 88 10.21 -20.16 -18.74
CA LYS A 88 8.75 -20.23 -18.99
C LYS A 88 7.97 -20.96 -17.89
N ALA A 89 8.59 -21.92 -17.21
CA ALA A 89 8.00 -22.67 -16.10
C ALA A 89 7.67 -21.79 -14.88
N ILE A 90 8.38 -20.68 -14.67
CA ILE A 90 8.30 -19.85 -13.47
C ILE A 90 7.49 -18.56 -13.72
N GLN A 91 7.28 -18.18 -14.98
CA GLN A 91 6.56 -16.96 -15.35
C GLN A 91 5.17 -16.82 -14.71
N PRO A 92 4.35 -17.88 -14.57
CA PRO A 92 3.04 -17.77 -13.92
C PRO A 92 3.11 -17.50 -12.41
N ILE A 93 4.19 -17.91 -11.75
CA ILE A 93 4.36 -17.84 -10.29
C ILE A 93 5.04 -16.54 -9.85
N MET A 94 5.75 -15.86 -10.74
CA MET A 94 6.41 -14.57 -10.49
C MET A 94 5.50 -13.52 -9.85
N PRO A 95 4.27 -13.27 -10.38
CA PRO A 95 3.41 -12.22 -9.86
C PRO A 95 2.77 -12.55 -8.52
N ILE A 96 2.79 -13.82 -8.11
CA ILE A 96 2.07 -14.32 -6.94
C ILE A 96 3.02 -14.56 -5.76
N ILE A 97 4.19 -15.14 -6.02
CA ILE A 97 5.14 -15.52 -4.97
C ILE A 97 6.25 -14.47 -4.79
N ILE A 98 6.76 -13.90 -5.89
CA ILE A 98 7.91 -12.97 -5.81
C ILE A 98 7.46 -11.55 -5.54
N ILE A 99 6.39 -11.13 -6.20
CA ILE A 99 5.73 -9.86 -5.90
C ILE A 99 4.53 -10.19 -5.03
N PRO A 100 4.51 -9.79 -3.75
CA PRO A 100 3.35 -10.06 -2.90
C PRO A 100 2.15 -9.33 -3.50
N VAL A 101 1.14 -10.09 -3.91
CA VAL A 101 -0.20 -9.64 -4.36
C VAL A 101 -1.26 -9.94 -3.32
#